data_AF-U2SG40-F1
#
_entry.id   AF-U2SG40-F1
#
_cell.length_a   1.000
_cell.length_b   1.000
_cell.length_c   1.000
_cell.angle_alpha   90.00
_cell.angle_beta   90.00
_cell.angle_gamma   90.00
#
_symmetry.space_group_name_H-M   'P 1'
#
loop_
_entity.id
_entity.type
_entity.pdbx_description
1 polymer ?
#
loop_
_entity_poly.entity_id
_entity_poly.type
_entity_poly.pdbx_seq_one_letter_code
_entity_poly.pdbx_strand_id
1 'polypeptide(L)'
;MREYKAVPLGYAAADVAALGDARPALRDFPTPLVTLSESAVAHNLATMAEWCRTAGVGLAPHGKTTMSRELWQRQLDAGAWGITVATPWQASVALGWGVPRVLLANALVQPAALRALAPDTDRLTVWADSLRGVEIMTESLAGLDLPEPLAVLVELGAPGGRTGARTADEAVAIA
;
A
#
# COMPACT_ATOMS: atom_id res chain seq x y z
N MET A 1 -20.18 -5.77 25.54
CA MET A 1 -20.31 -4.59 24.65
C MET A 1 -19.77 -5.00 23.29
N ARG A 2 -20.51 -4.71 22.22
CA ARG A 2 -20.43 -5.35 20.88
C ARG A 2 -19.07 -5.09 20.20
N GLU A 3 -18.27 -6.13 19.97
CA GLU A 3 -16.99 -6.06 19.22
C GLU A 3 -17.17 -5.64 17.75
N TYR A 4 -18.38 -5.82 17.20
CA TYR A 4 -18.68 -5.54 15.81
C TYR A 4 -19.67 -4.38 15.66
N LYS A 5 -19.25 -3.37 14.88
CA LYS A 5 -20.10 -2.29 14.38
C LYS A 5 -20.74 -2.73 13.06
N ALA A 6 -21.90 -2.17 12.72
CA ALA A 6 -22.59 -2.44 11.46
C ALA A 6 -22.97 -3.93 11.25
N VAL A 7 -23.47 -4.57 12.30
CA VAL A 7 -24.20 -5.85 12.24
C VAL A 7 -25.70 -5.54 12.03
N PRO A 8 -26.48 -6.36 11.31
CA PRO A 8 -27.90 -6.10 11.10
C PRO A 8 -28.67 -5.93 12.42
N LEU A 9 -29.72 -5.11 12.40
CA LEU A 9 -30.59 -4.90 13.55
C LEU A 9 -31.25 -6.23 13.96
N GLY A 10 -31.19 -6.56 15.25
CA GLY A 10 -31.72 -7.82 15.77
C GLY A 10 -30.75 -9.01 15.75
N TYR A 11 -29.56 -8.87 15.15
CA TYR A 11 -28.52 -9.90 15.21
C TYR A 11 -27.60 -9.71 16.43
N ALA A 12 -27.24 -10.81 17.08
CA ALA A 12 -26.20 -10.82 18.10
C ALA A 12 -24.82 -10.66 17.41
N ALA A 13 -24.02 -9.72 17.91
CA ALA A 13 -22.69 -9.42 17.33
C ALA A 13 -21.72 -10.63 17.34
N ALA A 14 -22.00 -11.67 18.14
CA ALA A 14 -21.16 -12.87 18.24
C ALA A 14 -21.22 -13.81 17.01
N ASP A 15 -22.09 -13.53 16.03
CA ASP A 15 -22.39 -14.46 14.94
C ASP A 15 -22.13 -13.90 13.53
N VAL A 16 -21.01 -13.19 13.36
CA VAL A 16 -20.62 -12.61 12.07
C VAL A 16 -20.46 -13.69 10.98
N ALA A 17 -20.04 -14.90 11.36
CA ALA A 17 -19.95 -16.02 10.44
C ALA A 17 -21.33 -16.42 9.88
N ALA A 18 -22.37 -16.51 10.71
CA ALA A 18 -23.72 -16.84 10.22
C ALA A 18 -24.34 -15.75 9.33
N LEU A 19 -23.85 -14.50 9.39
CA LEU A 19 -24.30 -13.46 8.45
C LEU A 19 -23.97 -13.83 6.98
N GLY A 20 -22.88 -14.58 6.76
CA GLY A 20 -22.49 -15.05 5.42
C GLY A 20 -23.54 -15.98 4.81
N ASP A 21 -24.10 -16.89 5.62
CA ASP A 21 -25.15 -17.82 5.19
C ASP A 21 -26.52 -17.14 5.12
N ALA A 22 -26.84 -16.28 6.09
CA ALA A 22 -28.12 -15.61 6.18
C ALA A 22 -28.35 -14.55 5.08
N ARG A 23 -27.26 -13.99 4.51
CA ARG A 23 -27.27 -12.95 3.47
C ARG A 23 -28.34 -11.86 3.70
N PRO A 24 -28.29 -11.16 4.86
CA PRO A 24 -29.25 -10.11 5.18
C PRO A 24 -29.26 -9.02 4.08
N ALA A 25 -30.41 -8.39 3.89
CA ALA A 25 -30.52 -7.29 2.94
C ALA A 25 -29.81 -6.04 3.48
N LEU A 26 -29.28 -5.18 2.60
CA LEU A 26 -28.60 -3.95 3.01
C LEU A 26 -29.45 -3.05 3.92
N ARG A 27 -30.78 -3.06 3.73
CA ARG A 27 -31.74 -2.30 4.56
C ARG A 27 -31.79 -2.77 6.01
N ASP A 28 -31.29 -3.96 6.31
CA ASP A 28 -31.31 -4.54 7.65
C ASP A 28 -30.15 -3.99 8.51
N PHE A 29 -29.20 -3.29 7.89
CA PHE A 29 -28.02 -2.73 8.56
C PHE A 29 -28.23 -1.28 9.03
N PRO A 30 -27.68 -0.91 10.21
CA PRO A 30 -27.69 0.48 10.65
C PRO A 30 -26.71 1.32 9.82
N THR A 31 -27.13 2.53 9.44
CA THR A 31 -26.27 3.53 8.77
C THR A 31 -25.48 4.37 9.78
N PRO A 32 -24.29 4.90 9.44
CA PRO A 32 -23.63 4.82 8.13
C PRO A 32 -22.95 3.48 7.87
N LEU A 33 -23.07 2.99 6.63
CA LEU A 33 -22.47 1.75 6.14
C LEU A 33 -21.73 2.03 4.83
N VAL A 34 -20.50 1.54 4.71
CA VAL A 34 -19.78 1.46 3.44
C VAL A 34 -19.90 0.04 2.94
N THR A 35 -20.38 -0.13 1.71
CA THR A 35 -20.49 -1.44 1.06
C THR A 35 -19.72 -1.47 -0.24
N LEU A 36 -19.26 -2.66 -0.60
CA LEU A 36 -18.59 -2.94 -1.87
C LEU A 36 -19.44 -3.94 -2.63
N SER A 37 -19.64 -3.70 -3.92
CA SER A 37 -20.24 -4.68 -4.82
C SER A 37 -19.19 -5.72 -5.20
N GLU A 38 -19.38 -6.96 -4.77
CA GLU A 38 -18.42 -8.05 -5.04
C GLU A 38 -18.24 -8.27 -6.55
N SER A 39 -19.31 -8.21 -7.34
CA SER A 39 -19.22 -8.35 -8.80
C SER A 39 -18.42 -7.21 -9.44
N ALA A 40 -18.58 -5.98 -8.94
CA ALA A 40 -17.81 -4.84 -9.42
C ALA A 40 -16.33 -4.93 -9.03
N VAL A 41 -16.03 -5.34 -7.80
CA VAL A 41 -14.64 -5.56 -7.34
C VAL A 41 -13.97 -6.64 -8.17
N ALA A 42 -14.62 -7.79 -8.35
CA ALA A 42 -14.10 -8.88 -9.16
C ALA A 42 -13.88 -8.47 -10.62
N HIS A 43 -14.83 -7.74 -11.21
CA HIS A 43 -14.69 -7.20 -12.56
C HIS A 43 -13.49 -6.24 -12.68
N ASN A 44 -13.39 -5.24 -11.81
CA ASN A 44 -12.32 -4.25 -11.85
C ASN A 44 -10.94 -4.89 -11.67
N LEU A 45 -10.85 -5.88 -10.78
CA LEU A 45 -9.64 -6.66 -10.55
C LEU A 45 -9.21 -7.40 -11.82
N ALA A 46 -10.12 -8.16 -12.43
CA ALA A 46 -9.84 -8.92 -13.65
C ALA A 46 -9.46 -8.00 -14.81
N THR A 47 -10.18 -6.88 -14.98
CA THR A 47 -9.91 -5.89 -16.04
C THR A 47 -8.50 -5.32 -15.93
N MET A 48 -8.07 -4.89 -14.74
CA MET A 48 -6.73 -4.33 -14.57
C MET A 48 -5.62 -5.37 -14.69
N ALA A 49 -5.82 -6.57 -14.13
CA ALA A 49 -4.87 -7.66 -14.27
C ALA A 49 -4.66 -8.04 -15.74
N GLU A 50 -5.74 -8.19 -16.50
CA GLU A 50 -5.71 -8.53 -17.91
C GLU A 50 -5.03 -7.45 -18.76
N TRP A 51 -5.34 -6.19 -18.48
CA TRP A 51 -4.72 -5.06 -19.17
C TRP A 51 -3.20 -5.02 -18.93
N CYS A 52 -2.76 -5.15 -17.68
CA CYS A 52 -1.32 -5.19 -17.34
C CYS A 52 -0.60 -6.36 -18.01
N ARG A 53 -1.24 -7.54 -18.01
CA ARG A 53 -0.70 -8.74 -18.67
C ARG A 53 -0.55 -8.54 -20.18
N THR A 54 -1.54 -7.96 -20.84
CA THR A 54 -1.52 -7.66 -22.28
C THR A 54 -0.45 -6.63 -22.60
N ALA A 55 -0.30 -5.60 -21.76
CA ALA A 55 0.72 -4.56 -21.94
C ALA A 55 2.15 -5.00 -21.54
N GLY A 56 2.31 -6.17 -20.90
CA GLY A 56 3.61 -6.67 -20.45
C GLY A 56 4.21 -5.89 -19.29
N VAL A 57 3.37 -5.27 -18.44
CA VAL A 57 3.80 -4.43 -17.31
C VAL A 57 3.41 -5.04 -15.97
N GLY A 58 4.23 -4.84 -14.95
CA GLY A 58 3.88 -5.16 -13.56
C GLY A 58 2.91 -4.12 -12.99
N LEU A 59 2.05 -4.56 -12.06
CA LEU A 59 1.11 -3.68 -11.36
C LEU A 59 1.46 -3.59 -9.87
N ALA A 60 1.59 -2.38 -9.33
CA ALA A 60 1.68 -2.14 -7.88
C ALA A 60 0.53 -1.21 -7.44
N PRO A 61 -0.68 -1.75 -7.18
CA PRO A 61 -1.86 -0.94 -6.89
C PRO A 61 -1.65 -0.04 -5.67
N HIS A 62 -2.25 1.15 -5.70
CA HIS A 62 -2.17 2.05 -4.56
C HIS A 62 -3.12 1.62 -3.43
N GLY A 63 -2.57 0.88 -2.47
CA GLY A 63 -3.31 0.28 -1.36
C GLY A 63 -3.90 1.27 -0.36
N LYS A 64 -3.38 2.52 -0.30
CA LYS A 64 -3.86 3.56 0.64
C LYS A 64 -5.37 3.82 0.55
N THR A 65 -5.96 3.57 -0.62
CA THR A 65 -7.37 3.80 -0.90
C THR A 65 -8.26 2.82 -0.14
N THR A 66 -7.83 1.56 -0.02
CA THR A 66 -8.63 0.50 0.58
C THR A 66 -8.19 0.14 1.99
N MET A 67 -6.88 0.16 2.27
CA MET A 67 -6.30 -0.28 3.55
C MET A 67 -6.96 -1.57 4.09
N SER A 68 -7.25 -2.52 3.19
CA SER A 68 -7.89 -3.81 3.51
C SER A 68 -6.97 -4.94 3.08
N ARG A 69 -6.63 -5.80 4.04
CA ARG A 69 -5.76 -6.95 3.83
C ARG A 69 -6.33 -7.89 2.77
N GLU A 70 -7.64 -8.13 2.82
CA GLU A 70 -8.35 -9.03 1.93
C GLU A 70 -8.33 -8.51 0.49
N LEU A 71 -8.57 -7.21 0.29
CA LEU A 71 -8.52 -6.61 -1.05
C LEU A 71 -7.10 -6.58 -1.61
N TRP A 72 -6.10 -6.32 -0.79
CA TRP A 72 -4.69 -6.38 -1.24
C TRP A 72 -4.28 -7.80 -1.60
N GLN A 73 -4.67 -8.80 -0.80
CA GLN A 73 -4.39 -10.20 -1.11
C GLN A 73 -5.00 -10.61 -2.45
N ARG A 74 -6.26 -10.25 -2.71
CA ARG A 74 -6.89 -10.50 -4.02
C ARG A 74 -6.15 -9.86 -5.19
N GLN A 75 -5.58 -8.67 -4.99
CA GLN A 75 -4.74 -8.02 -6.01
C GLN A 75 -3.43 -8.77 -6.26
N LEU A 76 -2.76 -9.21 -5.19
CA LEU A 76 -1.54 -10.01 -5.28
C LEU A 76 -1.81 -11.36 -5.95
N ASP A 77 -2.89 -12.05 -5.56
CA ASP A 77 -3.31 -13.32 -6.16
C ASP A 77 -3.65 -13.19 -7.65
N ALA A 78 -4.17 -12.03 -8.06
CA ALA A 78 -4.42 -11.70 -9.47
C ALA A 78 -3.15 -11.29 -10.25
N GLY A 79 -1.98 -11.34 -9.62
CA GLY A 79 -0.68 -11.09 -10.27
C GLY A 79 -0.11 -9.68 -10.08
N ALA A 80 -0.63 -8.89 -9.14
CA ALA A 80 0.05 -7.64 -8.76
C ALA A 80 1.46 -7.94 -8.26
N TRP A 81 2.43 -7.16 -8.73
CA TRP A 81 3.84 -7.29 -8.40
C TRP A 81 4.16 -6.88 -6.96
N GLY A 82 3.39 -5.94 -6.40
CA GLY A 82 3.52 -5.41 -5.04
C GLY A 82 2.35 -4.49 -4.66
N ILE A 83 2.45 -3.78 -3.55
CA ILE A 83 1.45 -2.78 -3.11
C ILE A 83 2.14 -1.44 -2.87
N THR A 84 1.51 -0.37 -3.38
CA THR A 84 1.97 1.00 -3.21
C THR A 84 1.26 1.69 -2.04
N VAL A 85 2.01 2.29 -1.12
CA VAL A 85 1.53 3.04 0.05
C VAL A 85 2.13 4.45 0.07
N ALA A 86 1.60 5.34 0.91
CA ALA A 86 1.99 6.76 0.92
C ALA A 86 2.67 7.22 2.21
N THR A 87 2.59 6.45 3.29
CA THR A 87 3.18 6.83 4.59
C THR A 87 3.97 5.67 5.21
N PRO A 88 4.92 5.96 6.12
CA PRO A 88 5.69 4.92 6.79
C PRO A 88 4.80 4.00 7.64
N TRP A 89 3.75 4.54 8.25
CA TRP A 89 2.78 3.74 8.99
C TRP A 89 2.06 2.72 8.08
N GLN A 90 1.64 3.15 6.89
CA GLN A 90 1.03 2.24 5.91
C GLN A 90 2.03 1.18 5.42
N ALA A 91 3.31 1.54 5.26
CA ALA A 91 4.37 0.59 4.92
C ALA A 91 4.54 -0.47 6.02
N SER A 92 4.60 -0.06 7.30
CA SER A 92 4.66 -1.01 8.43
C SER A 92 3.45 -1.95 8.45
N VAL A 93 2.24 -1.44 8.16
CA VAL A 93 1.03 -2.29 8.06
C VAL A 93 1.15 -3.30 6.91
N ALA A 94 1.57 -2.86 5.72
CA ALA A 94 1.74 -3.73 4.56
C ALA A 94 2.79 -4.82 4.79
N LEU A 95 3.93 -4.46 5.37
CA LEU A 95 5.00 -5.39 5.71
C LEU A 95 4.54 -6.41 6.75
N GLY A 96 3.86 -5.96 7.81
CA GLY A 96 3.29 -6.81 8.86
C GLY A 96 2.16 -7.73 8.37
N TRP A 97 1.47 -7.37 7.28
CA TRP A 97 0.51 -8.26 6.61
C TRP A 97 1.16 -9.27 5.66
N GLY A 98 2.47 -9.21 5.48
CA GLY A 98 3.22 -10.13 4.64
C GLY A 98 3.26 -9.75 3.15
N VAL A 99 2.99 -8.49 2.79
CA VAL A 99 3.07 -8.04 1.39
C VAL A 99 4.50 -8.20 0.87
N PRO A 100 4.75 -8.97 -0.20
CA PRO A 100 6.11 -9.34 -0.59
C PRO A 100 6.93 -8.16 -1.12
N ARG A 101 6.29 -7.14 -1.70
CA ARG A 101 6.95 -5.93 -2.21
C ARG A 101 6.11 -4.70 -1.89
N VAL A 102 6.69 -3.75 -1.17
CA VAL A 102 6.03 -2.52 -0.72
C VAL A 102 6.72 -1.33 -1.35
N LEU A 103 5.96 -0.54 -2.10
CA LEU A 103 6.41 0.72 -2.68
C LEU A 103 5.87 1.84 -1.81
N LEU A 104 6.74 2.49 -1.04
CA LEU A 104 6.41 3.75 -0.41
C LEU A 104 6.60 4.86 -1.45
N ALA A 105 5.51 5.25 -2.11
CA ALA A 105 5.48 6.31 -3.12
C ALA A 105 5.57 7.70 -2.49
N ASN A 106 6.62 7.92 -1.69
CA ASN A 106 6.93 9.15 -0.99
C ASN A 106 8.38 9.11 -0.47
N ALA A 107 8.96 10.28 -0.20
CA ALA A 107 10.28 10.39 0.42
C ALA A 107 10.25 10.00 1.91
N LEU A 108 11.02 8.97 2.26
CA LEU A 108 11.15 8.50 3.65
C LEU A 108 12.30 9.24 4.35
N VAL A 109 12.03 10.44 4.87
CA VAL A 109 13.05 11.32 5.48
C VAL A 109 12.95 11.43 7.01
N GLN A 110 12.12 10.62 7.66
CA GLN A 110 12.00 10.59 9.12
C GLN A 110 12.95 9.53 9.71
N PRO A 111 14.01 9.90 10.45
CA PRO A 111 15.00 8.94 10.95
C PRO A 111 14.41 7.81 11.79
N ALA A 112 13.41 8.10 12.64
CA ALA A 112 12.76 7.07 13.43
C ALA A 112 12.00 6.04 12.57
N ALA A 113 11.37 6.48 11.47
CA ALA A 113 10.66 5.59 10.57
C ALA A 113 11.63 4.75 9.71
N LEU A 114 12.75 5.35 9.27
CA LEU A 114 13.83 4.63 8.59
C LEU A 114 14.35 3.47 9.44
N ARG A 115 14.68 3.75 10.72
CA ARG A 115 15.17 2.71 11.64
C ARG A 115 14.12 1.65 11.95
N ALA A 116 12.85 2.03 12.06
CA ALA A 116 11.76 1.08 12.32
C ALA A 116 11.50 0.13 11.14
N LEU A 117 11.77 0.58 9.90
CA LEU A 117 11.58 -0.20 8.67
C LEU A 117 12.86 -0.89 8.18
N ALA A 118 14.00 -0.64 8.83
CA ALA A 118 15.30 -1.23 8.49
C ALA A 118 15.28 -2.78 8.36
N PRO A 119 14.54 -3.53 9.21
CA PRO A 119 14.46 -5.00 9.09
C PRO A 119 13.73 -5.53 7.85
N ASP A 120 13.05 -4.68 7.08
CA ASP A 120 12.22 -5.06 5.91
C ASP A 120 12.73 -4.41 4.61
N THR A 121 14.00 -3.98 4.58
CA THR A 121 14.61 -3.28 3.45
C THR A 121 14.68 -4.11 2.17
N ASP A 122 14.70 -5.44 2.27
CA ASP A 122 14.61 -6.40 1.16
C ASP A 122 13.26 -6.37 0.44
N ARG A 123 12.21 -5.88 1.11
CA ARG A 123 10.83 -5.81 0.59
C ARG A 123 10.36 -4.38 0.36
N LEU A 124 11.14 -3.38 0.76
CA LEU A 124 10.76 -1.97 0.75
C LEU A 124 11.51 -1.20 -0.34
N THR A 125 10.75 -0.46 -1.14
CA THR A 125 11.28 0.55 -2.06
C THR A 125 10.67 1.91 -1.75
N VAL A 126 11.49 2.94 -1.63
CA VAL A 126 11.06 4.31 -1.34
C VAL A 126 11.38 5.25 -2.50
N TRP A 127 10.80 6.44 -2.51
CA TRP A 127 11.15 7.46 -3.49
C TRP A 127 12.11 8.49 -2.89
N ALA A 128 12.89 9.16 -3.73
CA ALA A 128 13.67 10.34 -3.36
C ALA A 128 13.59 11.38 -4.48
N ASP A 129 13.47 12.64 -4.09
CA ASP A 129 13.44 13.79 -5.01
C ASP A 129 14.48 14.85 -4.67
N SER A 130 15.41 14.54 -3.76
CA SER A 130 16.49 15.44 -3.37
C SER A 130 17.70 14.68 -2.83
N LEU A 131 18.89 15.23 -3.06
CA LEU A 131 20.14 14.69 -2.52
C LEU A 131 20.10 14.64 -0.98
N ARG A 132 19.57 15.70 -0.35
CA ARG A 132 19.44 15.74 1.12
C ARG A 132 18.54 14.61 1.66
N GLY A 133 17.50 14.22 0.91
CA GLY A 133 16.66 13.08 1.28
C GLY A 133 17.46 11.77 1.33
N VAL A 134 18.29 11.53 0.31
CA VAL A 134 19.16 10.34 0.23
C VAL A 134 20.24 10.35 1.32
N GLU A 135 20.83 11.52 1.61
CA GLU A 135 21.78 11.69 2.72
C GLU A 135 21.13 11.31 4.07
N ILE A 136 19.91 11.79 4.35
CA ILE A 136 19.19 11.46 5.58
C ILE A 136 18.91 9.95 5.68
N MET A 137 18.55 9.30 4.56
CA MET A 137 18.36 7.84 4.52
C MET A 137 19.65 7.12 4.87
N THR A 138 20.76 7.51 4.26
CA THR A 138 22.10 6.95 4.49
C THR A 138 22.53 7.14 5.95
N GLU A 139 22.47 8.37 6.47
CA GLU A 139 22.82 8.71 7.84
C GLU A 139 21.97 7.94 8.87
N SER A 140 20.68 7.75 8.60
CA SER A 140 19.76 7.11 9.54
C SER A 140 19.92 5.59 9.62
N LEU A 141 20.33 4.97 8.51
CA LEU A 141 20.53 3.53 8.39
C LEU A 141 21.99 3.10 8.64
N ALA A 142 22.92 4.05 8.73
CA ALA A 142 24.33 3.78 8.97
C ALA A 142 24.54 2.94 10.24
N GLY A 143 25.32 1.85 10.12
CA GLY A 143 25.68 0.96 11.22
C GLY A 143 24.58 0.00 11.66
N LEU A 144 23.43 -0.04 10.98
CA LEU A 144 22.42 -1.07 11.18
C LEU A 144 22.73 -2.31 10.32
N ASP A 145 22.33 -3.47 10.82
CA ASP A 145 22.33 -4.71 10.05
C ASP A 145 21.05 -4.75 9.20
N LEU A 146 21.21 -4.59 7.88
CA LEU A 146 20.12 -4.56 6.91
C LEU A 146 20.11 -5.87 6.11
N PRO A 147 18.93 -6.49 5.89
CA PRO A 147 18.81 -7.62 4.97
C PRO A 147 19.35 -7.31 3.56
N GLU A 148 19.03 -6.11 3.04
CA GLU A 148 19.53 -5.58 1.78
C GLU A 148 19.67 -4.04 1.89
N PRO A 149 20.48 -3.38 1.05
CA PRO A 149 20.44 -1.92 0.94
C PRO A 149 19.03 -1.43 0.59
N LEU A 150 18.56 -0.36 1.26
CA LEU A 150 17.25 0.21 0.97
C LEU A 150 17.16 0.64 -0.50
N ALA A 151 16.22 0.06 -1.24
CA ALA A 151 15.98 0.43 -2.62
C ALA A 151 15.33 1.83 -2.72
N VAL A 152 15.93 2.72 -3.51
CA VAL A 152 15.47 4.09 -3.71
C VAL A 152 15.20 4.33 -5.20
N LEU A 153 14.02 4.86 -5.52
CA LEU A 153 13.68 5.34 -6.87
C LEU A 153 13.77 6.86 -6.89
N VAL A 154 14.50 7.41 -7.87
CA VAL A 154 14.48 8.85 -8.12
C VAL A 154 13.12 9.23 -8.72
N GLU A 155 12.39 10.11 -8.03
CA GLU A 155 11.12 10.63 -8.50
C GLU A 155 11.36 11.72 -9.55
N LEU A 156 10.78 11.56 -10.73
CA LEU A 156 10.74 12.62 -11.75
C LEU A 156 9.45 13.41 -11.62
N GLY A 157 9.57 14.73 -11.54
CA GLY A 157 8.43 15.62 -11.38
C GLY A 157 8.19 16.50 -12.60
N ALA A 158 6.93 16.56 -13.03
CA ALA A 158 6.52 17.44 -14.10
C ALA A 158 6.62 18.93 -13.70
N PRO A 159 6.75 19.87 -14.65
CA PRO A 159 6.64 21.30 -14.38
C PRO A 159 5.35 21.65 -13.61
N GLY A 160 5.47 22.38 -12.51
CA GLY A 160 4.34 22.69 -11.62
C GLY A 160 3.87 21.52 -10.73
N GLY A 161 4.56 20.38 -10.79
CA GLY A 161 4.32 19.23 -9.92
C GLY A 161 4.69 19.50 -8.46
N ARG A 162 4.20 18.62 -7.57
CA ARG A 162 4.40 18.75 -6.12
C ARG A 162 5.82 18.37 -5.68
N THR A 163 6.32 17.23 -6.15
CA THR A 163 7.60 16.58 -5.76
C THR A 163 8.35 16.10 -6.99
N GLY A 164 9.58 15.60 -6.83
CA GLY A 164 10.40 15.04 -7.91
C GLY A 164 11.46 16.00 -8.48
N ALA A 165 12.48 15.45 -9.13
CA ALA A 165 13.45 16.21 -9.91
C ALA A 165 12.77 16.87 -11.13
N ARG A 166 13.09 18.13 -11.41
CA ARG A 166 12.51 18.91 -12.52
C ARG A 166 13.30 18.76 -13.81
N THR A 167 14.55 18.31 -13.73
CA THR A 167 15.43 18.09 -14.89
C THR A 167 16.11 16.72 -14.81
N ALA A 168 16.61 16.24 -15.95
CA ALA A 168 17.39 15.02 -16.00
C ALA A 168 18.70 15.13 -15.19
N ASP A 169 19.37 16.29 -15.24
CA ASP A 169 20.61 16.52 -14.48
C ASP A 169 20.37 16.48 -12.97
N GLU A 170 19.27 17.06 -12.50
CA GLU A 170 18.87 16.97 -11.10
C GLU A 170 18.57 15.52 -10.70
N ALA A 171 17.88 14.77 -11.56
CA ALA A 171 17.59 13.36 -11.31
C ALA A 171 18.87 12.50 -11.24
N VAL A 172 19.83 12.75 -12.13
CA VAL A 172 21.14 12.08 -12.13
C VAL A 172 21.95 12.45 -10.90
N ALA A 173 21.86 13.69 -10.40
CA ALA A 173 22.54 14.10 -9.17
C ALA A 173 21.96 13.45 -7.91
N ILE A 174 20.71 13.00 -7.93
CA ILE A 174 20.05 12.30 -6.81
C ILE A 174 20.36 10.79 -6.84
N ALA A 175 20.59 10.21 -8.03
CA ALA A 175 20.82 8.79 -8.28
C ALA A 175 22.21 8.30 -7.82
#